data_AF-A0A966JL45-F1
#
_entry.id   AF-A0A966JL45-F1
#
_cell.length_a   1.000
_cell.length_b   1.000
_cell.length_c   1.000
_cell.angle_alpha   90.00
_cell.angle_beta   90.00
_cell.angle_gamma   90.00
#
_symmetry.space_group_name_H-M   'P 1'
#
loop_
_entity.id
_entity.type
_entity.pdbx_description
1 polymer ?
#
loop_
_entity_poly.entity_id
_entity_poly.type
_entity_poly.pdbx_seq_one_letter_code
_entity_poly.pdbx_strand_id
1 'polypeptide(L)'
;MRKLASLTLALVVAGGVMIAAPATAATKISNGVTCTKLNQTTTVSGSRYRCAKNPMSTSTKLTWLSLDCLNSAAAYVKAQKDAAVLTTNLTAQIPVIDLGITTETANKAETQKKIDDTNLRLTAAKAKLAAATSEADKKAYTSAVSAWTSAVRLYTSQLNKITLNIRKLESAKLAATTQPAQLKADVANTKANAQLICTKGF
;
A
#
# COMPACT_ATOMS: atom_id res chain seq x y z
N MET A 1 -51.36 27.11 2.11
CA MET A 1 -52.17 28.33 2.34
C MET A 1 -51.31 29.55 2.00
N ARG A 2 -51.71 30.33 0.99
CA ARG A 2 -51.08 31.61 0.64
C ARG A 2 -51.67 32.72 1.53
N LYS A 3 -50.83 33.61 2.08
CA LYS A 3 -51.20 35.00 2.32
C LYS A 3 -49.99 35.92 2.06
N LEU A 4 -50.27 36.94 1.27
CA LEU A 4 -49.43 38.05 0.83
C LEU A 4 -49.28 39.10 1.95
N ALA A 5 -48.16 39.83 1.98
CA ALA A 5 -48.16 41.28 2.23
C ALA A 5 -46.79 41.89 1.90
N SER A 6 -46.77 42.60 0.78
CA SER A 6 -45.85 43.65 0.40
C SER A 6 -45.92 44.85 1.36
N LEU A 7 -44.78 45.44 1.71
CA LEU A 7 -44.66 46.83 2.17
C LEU A 7 -43.28 47.38 1.77
N THR A 8 -43.33 48.54 1.13
CA THR A 8 -42.24 49.31 0.53
C THR A 8 -41.65 50.37 1.47
N LEU A 9 -40.38 50.69 1.22
CA LEU A 9 -39.64 51.95 1.47
C LEU A 9 -39.40 52.46 2.91
N ALA A 10 -38.12 52.58 3.28
CA ALA A 10 -37.55 53.84 3.79
C ALA A 10 -36.01 53.88 3.60
N LEU A 11 -35.56 54.94 2.96
CA LEU A 11 -34.19 55.39 2.74
C LEU A 11 -33.63 55.99 4.04
N VAL A 12 -32.44 55.57 4.48
CA VAL A 12 -31.57 56.39 5.33
C VAL A 12 -30.16 56.33 4.76
N VAL A 13 -29.84 57.33 3.94
CA VAL A 13 -28.47 57.76 3.68
C VAL A 13 -28.04 58.58 4.89
N ALA A 14 -27.36 57.93 5.83
CA ALA A 14 -26.62 58.63 6.88
C ALA A 14 -25.16 58.74 6.42
N GLY A 15 -24.78 59.95 6.04
CA GLY A 15 -23.38 60.31 5.80
C GLY A 15 -22.57 60.09 7.07
N GLY A 16 -21.77 59.04 7.08
CA GLY A 16 -20.66 58.84 8.00
C GLY A 16 -19.38 59.21 7.28
N VAL A 17 -18.67 60.21 7.80
CA VAL A 17 -17.36 60.69 7.37
C VAL A 17 -16.47 59.51 6.94
N MET A 18 -16.04 59.51 5.68
CA MET A 18 -14.95 58.65 5.23
C MET A 18 -13.69 59.10 5.97
N ILE A 19 -13.39 58.47 7.10
CA ILE A 19 -12.01 58.43 7.56
C ILE A 19 -11.29 57.55 6.55
N ALA A 20 -10.62 58.18 5.60
CA ALA A 20 -9.62 57.55 4.77
C ALA A 20 -8.53 57.02 5.72
N ALA A 21 -8.72 55.82 6.25
CA ALA A 21 -7.60 54.99 6.61
C ALA A 21 -6.74 54.90 5.34
N PRO A 22 -5.42 55.16 5.41
CA PRO A 22 -4.58 55.02 4.25
C PRO A 22 -4.84 53.63 3.68
N ALA A 23 -5.21 53.58 2.40
CA ALA A 23 -5.32 52.34 1.65
C ALA A 23 -3.90 51.77 1.53
N THR A 24 -3.38 51.16 2.59
CA THR A 24 -2.40 50.09 2.43
C THR A 24 -3.10 49.10 1.53
N ALA A 25 -2.63 49.03 0.28
CA ALA A 25 -3.03 48.01 -0.67
C ALA A 25 -3.18 46.71 0.10
N ALA A 26 -4.40 46.16 0.18
CA ALA A 26 -4.65 44.93 0.91
C ALA A 26 -3.67 43.91 0.34
N THR A 27 -2.61 43.60 1.10
CA THR A 27 -1.54 42.71 0.65
C THR A 27 -2.23 41.44 0.22
N LYS A 28 -2.16 41.11 -1.07
CA LYS A 28 -2.83 39.93 -1.65
C LYS A 28 -2.46 38.73 -0.78
N ILE A 29 -3.42 38.20 -0.03
CA ILE A 29 -3.16 37.06 0.85
C ILE A 29 -3.20 35.83 -0.03
N SER A 30 -2.02 35.26 -0.26
CA SER A 30 -1.83 34.02 -1.00
C SER A 30 -0.66 33.24 -0.42
N ASN A 31 -0.52 31.99 -0.86
CA ASN A 31 0.58 31.14 -0.43
C ASN A 31 1.94 31.81 -0.70
N GLY A 32 2.79 31.86 0.33
CA GLY A 32 4.14 32.42 0.24
C GLY A 32 4.25 33.94 0.50
N VAL A 33 3.14 34.67 0.63
CA VAL A 33 3.17 36.11 0.96
C VAL A 33 3.51 36.31 2.43
N THR A 34 4.44 37.21 2.74
CA THR A 34 4.91 37.45 4.11
C THR A 34 3.80 37.92 5.04
N CYS A 35 3.85 37.47 6.28
CA CYS A 35 2.96 37.88 7.36
C CYS A 35 3.77 38.06 8.65
N THR A 36 3.25 38.83 9.60
CA THR A 36 4.02 39.25 10.78
C THR A 36 3.69 38.45 12.04
N LYS A 37 2.43 38.02 12.20
CA LYS A 37 1.95 37.37 13.41
C LYS A 37 1.72 35.88 13.21
N LEU A 38 2.58 35.06 13.83
CA LEU A 38 2.44 33.59 13.83
C LEU A 38 1.03 33.19 14.28
N ASN A 39 0.45 32.20 13.60
CA ASN A 39 -0.89 31.66 13.82
C ASN A 39 -2.04 32.65 13.56
N GLN A 40 -1.78 33.84 13.02
CA GLN A 40 -2.84 34.69 12.50
C GLN A 40 -3.59 33.95 11.39
N THR A 41 -4.92 33.98 11.43
CA THR A 41 -5.77 33.35 10.40
C THR A 41 -6.65 34.37 9.71
N THR A 42 -6.97 34.12 8.45
CA THR A 42 -7.88 34.94 7.65
C THR A 42 -8.53 34.08 6.58
N THR A 43 -9.61 34.58 5.99
CA THR A 43 -10.32 33.91 4.88
C THR A 43 -10.35 34.87 3.70
N VAL A 44 -9.88 34.40 2.53
CA VAL A 44 -9.89 35.17 1.29
C VAL A 44 -10.52 34.29 0.21
N SER A 45 -11.56 34.80 -0.43
CA SER A 45 -12.27 34.12 -1.52
C SER A 45 -12.68 32.67 -1.18
N GLY A 46 -13.19 32.45 0.04
CA GLY A 46 -13.62 31.15 0.54
C GLY A 46 -12.51 30.22 1.04
N SER A 47 -11.24 30.56 0.80
CA SER A 47 -10.08 29.79 1.27
C SER A 47 -9.55 30.33 2.60
N ARG A 48 -9.27 29.43 3.55
CA ARG A 48 -8.72 29.79 4.86
C ARG A 48 -7.19 29.72 4.85
N TYR A 49 -6.56 30.78 5.35
CA TYR A 49 -5.11 30.92 5.44
C TYR A 49 -4.65 31.05 6.89
N ARG A 50 -3.44 30.58 7.16
CA ARG A 50 -2.72 30.75 8.43
C ARG A 50 -1.31 31.28 8.18
N CYS A 51 -0.91 32.29 8.94
CA CYS A 51 0.44 32.80 8.97
C CYS A 51 1.35 31.81 9.72
N ALA A 52 2.27 31.15 9.03
CA ALA A 52 3.19 30.18 9.61
C ALA A 52 4.47 30.06 8.76
N LYS A 53 5.47 29.32 9.26
CA LYS A 53 6.61 28.91 8.45
C LYS A 53 6.14 27.89 7.41
N ASN A 54 6.58 28.04 6.16
CA ASN A 54 6.24 27.11 5.10
C ASN A 54 6.96 25.77 5.31
N PRO A 55 6.24 24.65 5.61
CA PRO A 55 6.86 23.35 5.86
C PRO A 55 7.52 22.74 4.62
N MET A 56 7.23 23.27 3.43
CA MET A 56 7.81 22.84 2.16
C MET A 56 9.00 23.72 1.72
N SER A 57 9.40 24.71 2.54
CA SER A 57 10.52 25.61 2.28
C SER A 57 11.57 25.50 3.39
N THR A 58 12.83 25.77 3.06
CA THR A 58 13.92 25.93 4.04
C THR A 58 13.90 27.31 4.71
N SER A 59 13.11 28.26 4.20
CA SER A 59 12.99 29.60 4.76
C SER A 59 12.31 29.58 6.13
N THR A 60 12.84 30.37 7.07
CA THR A 60 12.26 30.57 8.40
C THR A 60 11.27 31.73 8.45
N LYS A 61 11.07 32.44 7.34
CA LYS A 61 10.14 33.57 7.25
C LYS A 61 8.69 33.11 7.42
N LEU A 62 7.88 33.93 8.10
CA LEU A 62 6.45 33.69 8.22
C LEU A 62 5.74 34.13 6.95
N THR A 63 4.91 33.24 6.39
CA THR A 63 4.11 33.48 5.20
C THR A 63 2.68 33.01 5.40
N TRP A 64 1.74 33.59 4.67
CA TRP A 64 0.39 33.06 4.55
C TRP A 64 0.43 31.72 3.83
N LEU A 65 -0.25 30.72 4.40
CA LEU A 65 -0.38 29.38 3.86
C LEU A 65 -1.83 28.95 3.96
N SER A 66 -2.40 28.45 2.87
CA SER A 66 -3.72 27.85 2.86
C SER A 66 -3.75 26.63 3.77
N LEU A 67 -4.92 26.32 4.33
CA LEU A 67 -5.08 25.06 5.07
C LEU A 67 -4.77 23.85 4.20
N ASP A 68 -5.05 23.90 2.90
CA ASP A 68 -4.68 22.84 1.96
C ASP A 68 -3.18 22.64 1.88
N CYS A 69 -2.38 23.72 1.82
CA CYS A 69 -0.92 23.62 1.88
C CYS A 69 -0.46 22.91 3.17
N LEU A 70 -1.00 23.33 4.31
CA LEU A 70 -0.63 22.77 5.61
C LEU A 70 -1.01 21.28 5.72
N ASN A 71 -2.19 20.92 5.22
CA ASN A 71 -2.69 19.55 5.20
C ASN A 71 -1.87 18.68 4.24
N SER A 72 -1.55 19.16 3.03
CA SER A 72 -0.72 18.43 2.06
C SER A 72 0.72 18.24 2.55
N ALA A 73 1.30 19.24 3.22
CA ALA A 73 2.61 19.10 3.83
C ALA A 73 2.62 18.09 4.98
N ALA A 74 1.56 18.08 5.82
CA ALA A 74 1.39 17.06 6.84
C ALA A 74 1.22 15.66 6.24
N ALA A 75 0.45 15.54 5.17
CA ALA A 75 0.27 14.28 4.43
C ALA A 75 1.59 13.77 3.83
N TYR A 76 2.43 14.65 3.28
CA TYR A 76 3.77 14.30 2.81
C TYR A 76 4.66 13.74 3.94
N VAL A 77 4.69 14.41 5.11
CA VAL A 77 5.48 13.93 6.27
C VAL A 77 4.96 12.58 6.75
N LYS A 78 3.65 12.38 6.78
CA LYS A 78 3.05 11.09 7.12
C LYS A 78 3.43 10.00 6.11
N ALA A 79 3.29 10.28 4.80
CA ALA A 79 3.65 9.35 3.75
C ALA A 79 5.14 8.95 3.81
N GLN A 80 6.05 9.88 4.12
CA GLN A 80 7.46 9.55 4.34
C GLN A 80 7.67 8.56 5.49
N LYS A 81 7.02 8.79 6.64
CA LYS A 81 7.16 7.92 7.81
C LYS A 81 6.58 6.53 7.52
N ASP A 82 5.38 6.49 6.95
CA ASP A 82 4.71 5.23 6.61
C ASP A 82 5.54 4.43 5.59
N ALA A 83 6.08 5.09 4.56
CA ALA A 83 6.96 4.47 3.57
C ALA A 83 8.26 3.93 4.18
N ALA A 84 8.88 4.67 5.12
CA ALA A 84 10.10 4.22 5.80
C ALA A 84 9.85 2.98 6.67
N VAL A 85 8.76 2.97 7.43
CA VAL A 85 8.35 1.82 8.25
C VAL A 85 8.04 0.61 7.37
N LEU A 86 7.25 0.80 6.31
CA LEU A 86 6.91 -0.30 5.40
C LEU A 86 8.15 -0.85 4.67
N THR A 87 9.05 0.02 4.20
CA THR A 87 10.31 -0.41 3.58
C THR A 87 11.16 -1.23 4.54
N THR A 88 11.24 -0.83 5.80
CA THR A 88 11.97 -1.57 6.84
C THR A 88 11.35 -2.95 7.06
N ASN A 89 10.03 -3.02 7.20
CA ASN A 89 9.30 -4.27 7.40
C ASN A 89 9.45 -5.22 6.20
N LEU A 90 9.31 -4.71 4.98
CA LEU A 90 9.48 -5.51 3.76
C LEU A 90 10.91 -6.05 3.65
N THR A 91 11.91 -5.21 3.90
CA THR A 91 13.33 -5.61 3.86
C THR A 91 13.63 -6.68 4.90
N ALA A 92 13.08 -6.56 6.11
CA ALA A 92 13.24 -7.55 7.17
C ALA A 92 12.54 -8.89 6.86
N GLN A 93 11.49 -8.89 6.03
CA GLN A 93 10.80 -10.12 5.62
C GLN A 93 11.53 -10.92 4.54
N ILE A 94 12.34 -10.27 3.69
CA ILE A 94 13.09 -10.94 2.61
C ILE A 94 13.89 -12.17 3.11
N PRO A 95 14.75 -12.07 4.15
CA PRO A 95 15.50 -13.24 4.62
C PRO A 95 14.61 -14.35 5.18
N VAL A 96 13.47 -14.01 5.77
CA VAL A 96 12.49 -15.00 6.26
C VAL A 96 11.83 -15.73 5.08
N ILE A 97 11.48 -15.01 4.02
CA ILE A 97 10.94 -15.59 2.78
C ILE A 97 11.98 -16.49 2.11
N ASP A 98 13.24 -16.07 2.06
CA ASP A 98 14.33 -16.86 1.48
C ASP A 98 14.59 -18.17 2.23
N LEU A 99 14.53 -18.12 3.56
CA LEU A 99 14.59 -19.32 4.39
C LEU A 99 13.38 -20.24 4.12
N GLY A 100 12.19 -19.68 3.97
CA GLY A 100 10.98 -20.42 3.62
C GLY A 100 11.09 -21.12 2.27
N ILE A 101 11.60 -20.42 1.24
CA ILE A 101 11.85 -21.00 -0.09
C ILE A 101 12.85 -22.15 0.02
N THR A 102 13.97 -21.93 0.69
CA THR A 102 15.01 -22.95 0.87
C THR A 102 14.45 -24.21 1.54
N THR A 103 13.65 -24.02 2.59
CA THR A 103 12.99 -25.10 3.34
C THR A 103 12.00 -25.87 2.46
N GLU A 104 11.12 -25.17 1.75
CA GLU A 104 10.14 -25.80 0.86
C GLU A 104 10.79 -26.50 -0.34
N THR A 105 11.92 -25.97 -0.86
CA THR A 105 12.71 -26.65 -1.89
C THR A 105 13.30 -27.96 -1.38
N ALA A 106 13.79 -28.01 -0.13
CA ALA A 106 14.24 -29.26 0.48
C ALA A 106 13.08 -30.25 0.66
N ASN A 107 11.93 -29.78 1.17
CA ASN A 107 10.71 -30.60 1.31
C ASN A 107 10.23 -31.16 -0.04
N LYS A 108 10.34 -30.36 -1.10
CA LYS A 108 10.02 -30.78 -2.48
C LYS A 108 10.92 -31.94 -2.91
N ALA A 109 12.22 -31.83 -2.70
CA ALA A 109 13.18 -32.88 -3.05
C ALA A 109 12.91 -34.18 -2.27
N GLU A 110 12.64 -34.08 -0.97
CA GLU A 110 12.29 -35.25 -0.14
C GLU A 110 10.99 -35.92 -0.60
N THR A 111 9.96 -35.12 -0.90
CA THR A 111 8.68 -35.63 -1.38
C THR A 111 8.81 -36.27 -2.76
N GLN A 112 9.63 -35.70 -3.64
CA GLN A 112 9.92 -36.31 -4.94
C GLN A 112 10.59 -37.67 -4.77
N LYS A 113 11.55 -37.79 -3.86
CA LYS A 113 12.18 -39.09 -3.54
C LYS A 113 11.15 -40.12 -3.06
N LYS A 114 10.20 -39.71 -2.21
CA LYS A 114 9.10 -40.60 -1.78
C LYS A 114 8.22 -41.04 -2.94
N ILE A 115 7.94 -40.16 -3.91
CA ILE A 115 7.20 -40.52 -5.14
C ILE A 115 7.99 -41.57 -5.93
N ASP A 116 9.28 -41.34 -6.14
CA ASP A 116 10.15 -42.23 -6.93
C ASP A 116 10.26 -43.62 -6.29
N ASP A 117 10.51 -43.68 -4.97
CA ASP A 117 10.55 -44.93 -4.20
C ASP A 117 9.20 -45.67 -4.24
N THR A 118 8.09 -44.93 -4.15
CA THR A 118 6.73 -45.51 -4.22
C THR A 118 6.42 -46.04 -5.61
N ASN A 119 6.85 -45.35 -6.67
CA ASN A 119 6.72 -45.80 -8.05
C ASN A 119 7.52 -47.08 -8.29
N LEU A 120 8.73 -47.19 -7.73
CA LEU A 120 9.52 -48.42 -7.82
C LEU A 120 8.78 -49.61 -7.18
N ARG A 121 8.18 -49.41 -5.99
CA ARG A 121 7.37 -50.43 -5.32
C ARG A 121 6.11 -50.79 -6.10
N LEU A 122 5.45 -49.81 -6.71
CA LEU A 122 4.29 -50.02 -7.58
C LEU A 122 4.67 -50.89 -8.79
N THR A 123 5.78 -50.58 -9.46
CA THR A 123 6.28 -51.37 -10.59
C THR A 123 6.60 -52.79 -10.18
N ALA A 124 7.28 -52.99 -9.04
CA ALA A 124 7.58 -54.31 -8.51
C ALA A 124 6.30 -55.10 -8.17
N ALA A 125 5.28 -54.45 -7.58
CA ALA A 125 4.00 -55.08 -7.29
C ALA A 125 3.24 -55.49 -8.56
N LYS A 126 3.26 -54.66 -9.60
CA LYS A 126 2.68 -54.99 -10.92
C LYS A 126 3.38 -56.18 -11.57
N ALA A 127 4.71 -56.23 -11.51
CA ALA A 127 5.47 -57.37 -12.03
C ALA A 127 5.13 -58.67 -11.30
N LYS A 128 5.05 -58.63 -9.96
CA LYS A 128 4.63 -59.79 -9.16
C LYS A 128 3.20 -60.24 -9.44
N LEU A 129 2.28 -59.29 -9.64
CA LEU A 129 0.90 -59.60 -10.05
C LEU A 129 0.86 -60.31 -11.41
N ALA A 130 1.63 -59.83 -12.38
CA ALA A 130 1.70 -60.43 -13.72
C ALA A 130 2.30 -61.84 -13.70
N ALA A 131 3.23 -62.13 -12.79
CA ALA A 131 3.84 -63.44 -12.61
C ALA A 131 3.03 -64.40 -11.72
N ALA A 132 1.97 -63.94 -11.05
CA ALA A 132 1.23 -64.73 -10.07
C ALA A 132 0.35 -65.79 -10.75
N THR A 133 0.57 -67.05 -10.38
CA THR A 133 -0.21 -68.20 -10.88
C THR A 133 -1.32 -68.61 -9.93
N SER A 134 -1.18 -68.35 -8.62
CA SER A 134 -2.19 -68.67 -7.61
C SER A 134 -3.21 -67.54 -7.42
N GLU A 135 -4.47 -67.89 -7.16
CA GLU A 135 -5.54 -66.91 -6.88
C GLU A 135 -5.28 -66.11 -5.59
N ALA A 136 -4.65 -66.72 -4.59
CA ALA A 136 -4.28 -66.06 -3.35
C ALA A 136 -3.25 -64.93 -3.60
N ASP A 137 -2.22 -65.21 -4.39
CA ASP A 137 -1.18 -64.23 -4.73
C ASP A 137 -1.73 -63.11 -5.63
N LYS A 138 -2.57 -63.45 -6.62
CA LYS A 138 -3.22 -62.46 -7.47
C LYS A 138 -4.04 -61.47 -6.64
N LYS A 139 -4.81 -61.96 -5.66
CA LYS A 139 -5.58 -61.11 -4.75
C LYS A 139 -4.67 -60.20 -3.92
N ALA A 140 -3.62 -60.76 -3.30
CA ALA A 140 -2.67 -60.01 -2.49
C ALA A 140 -1.95 -58.92 -3.29
N TYR A 141 -1.44 -59.24 -4.48
CA TYR A 141 -0.73 -58.26 -5.31
C TYR A 141 -1.67 -57.22 -5.93
N THR A 142 -2.93 -57.56 -6.23
CA THR A 142 -3.94 -56.58 -6.65
C THR A 142 -4.19 -55.53 -5.56
N SER A 143 -4.31 -55.97 -4.30
CA SER A 143 -4.42 -55.05 -3.16
C SER A 143 -3.16 -54.19 -3.00
N ALA A 144 -1.96 -54.77 -3.15
CA ALA A 144 -0.70 -54.04 -3.09
C ALA A 144 -0.59 -52.97 -4.20
N VAL A 145 -0.93 -53.30 -5.45
CA VAL A 145 -0.96 -52.35 -6.57
C VAL A 145 -1.91 -51.20 -6.28
N SER A 146 -3.10 -51.49 -5.75
CA SER A 146 -4.10 -50.47 -5.38
C SER A 146 -3.60 -49.54 -4.27
N ALA A 147 -2.94 -50.09 -3.26
CA ALA A 147 -2.34 -49.33 -2.16
C ALA A 147 -1.22 -48.40 -2.65
N TRP A 148 -0.26 -48.92 -3.43
CA TRP A 148 0.85 -48.12 -3.96
C TRP A 148 0.37 -47.06 -4.95
N THR A 149 -0.62 -47.38 -5.80
CA THR A 149 -1.23 -46.40 -6.71
C THR A 149 -1.84 -45.23 -5.93
N SER A 150 -2.52 -45.53 -4.81
CA SER A 150 -3.08 -44.50 -3.93
C SER A 150 -1.99 -43.67 -3.25
N ALA A 151 -0.92 -44.30 -2.77
CA ALA A 151 0.22 -43.62 -2.19
C ALA A 151 0.92 -42.67 -3.17
N VAL A 152 1.15 -43.08 -4.42
CA VAL A 152 1.70 -42.21 -5.47
C VAL A 152 0.83 -40.97 -5.65
N ARG A 153 -0.50 -41.14 -5.79
CA ARG A 153 -1.41 -39.99 -5.93
C ARG A 153 -1.33 -39.03 -4.74
N LEU A 154 -1.24 -39.55 -3.51
CA LEU A 154 -1.15 -38.75 -2.31
C LEU A 154 0.15 -37.92 -2.27
N TYR A 155 1.30 -38.54 -2.55
CA TYR A 155 2.57 -37.81 -2.57
C TYR A 155 2.67 -36.82 -3.73
N THR A 156 2.15 -37.15 -4.92
CA THR A 156 2.05 -36.21 -6.03
C THR A 156 1.20 -34.99 -5.67
N SER A 157 0.08 -35.19 -4.98
CA SER A 157 -0.75 -34.09 -4.47
C SER A 157 0.02 -33.20 -3.48
N GLN A 158 0.81 -33.80 -2.58
CA GLN A 158 1.68 -33.05 -1.67
C GLN A 158 2.76 -32.25 -2.41
N LEU A 159 3.43 -32.86 -3.39
CA LEU A 159 4.44 -32.19 -4.22
C LEU A 159 3.86 -30.96 -4.95
N ASN A 160 2.64 -31.08 -5.46
CA ASN A 160 1.93 -29.97 -6.10
C ASN A 160 1.65 -28.83 -5.11
N LYS A 161 1.22 -29.15 -3.88
CA LYS A 161 1.02 -28.15 -2.82
C LYS A 161 2.32 -27.43 -2.46
N ILE A 162 3.42 -28.16 -2.27
CA ILE A 162 4.75 -27.58 -1.99
C ILE A 162 5.17 -26.66 -3.15
N THR A 163 4.99 -27.11 -4.40
CA THR A 163 5.32 -26.30 -5.58
C THR A 163 4.51 -24.99 -5.63
N LEU A 164 3.23 -25.03 -5.26
CA LEU A 164 2.40 -23.82 -5.16
C LEU A 164 2.86 -22.90 -4.02
N ASN A 165 3.27 -23.45 -2.88
CA ASN A 165 3.79 -22.66 -1.76
C ASN A 165 5.08 -21.93 -2.14
N ILE A 166 6.01 -22.61 -2.82
CA ILE A 166 7.25 -21.99 -3.34
C ILE A 166 6.89 -20.80 -4.25
N ARG A 167 5.97 -20.97 -5.21
CA ARG A 167 5.55 -19.87 -6.10
C ARG A 167 4.95 -18.67 -5.36
N LYS A 168 4.18 -18.93 -4.29
CA LYS A 168 3.63 -17.86 -3.44
C LYS A 168 4.74 -17.11 -2.71
N LEU A 169 5.73 -17.82 -2.18
CA LEU A 169 6.89 -17.21 -1.52
C LEU A 169 7.74 -16.40 -2.51
N GLU A 170 7.99 -16.91 -3.71
CA GLU A 170 8.69 -16.18 -4.77
C GLU A 170 7.94 -14.89 -5.17
N SER A 171 6.61 -14.97 -5.29
CA SER A 171 5.77 -13.79 -5.57
C SER A 171 5.82 -12.77 -4.42
N ALA A 172 5.80 -13.23 -3.17
CA ALA A 172 5.95 -12.36 -1.99
C ALA A 172 7.33 -11.71 -1.94
N LYS A 173 8.40 -12.44 -2.28
CA LYS A 173 9.76 -11.90 -2.38
C LYS A 173 9.85 -10.81 -3.43
N LEU A 174 9.26 -11.04 -4.60
CA LEU A 174 9.22 -10.06 -5.68
C LEU A 174 8.52 -8.77 -5.21
N ALA A 175 7.34 -8.90 -4.60
CA ALA A 175 6.61 -7.76 -4.05
C ALA A 175 7.42 -6.99 -2.99
N ALA A 176 8.04 -7.72 -2.05
CA ALA A 176 8.89 -7.11 -1.01
C ALA A 176 10.11 -6.38 -1.58
N THR A 177 10.59 -6.80 -2.74
CA THR A 177 11.74 -6.18 -3.42
C THR A 177 11.33 -4.96 -4.26
N THR A 178 10.18 -4.98 -4.91
CA THR A 178 9.75 -3.92 -5.84
C THR A 178 8.98 -2.79 -5.15
N GLN A 179 8.19 -3.11 -4.11
CA GLN A 179 7.35 -2.14 -3.43
C GLN A 179 8.09 -0.97 -2.77
N PRO A 180 9.31 -1.11 -2.23
CA PRO A 180 10.08 0.03 -1.73
C PRO A 180 10.36 1.12 -2.79
N ALA A 181 10.62 0.73 -4.03
CA ALA A 181 10.83 1.67 -5.12
C ALA A 181 9.54 2.44 -5.46
N GLN A 182 8.40 1.75 -5.45
CA GLN A 182 7.09 2.37 -5.66
C GLN A 182 6.76 3.36 -4.53
N LEU A 183 6.95 2.97 -3.27
CA LEU A 183 6.72 3.85 -2.12
C LEU A 183 7.58 5.12 -2.19
N LYS A 184 8.83 5.00 -2.64
CA LYS A 184 9.71 6.15 -2.85
C LYS A 184 9.16 7.10 -3.92
N ALA A 185 8.63 6.56 -5.02
CA ALA A 185 8.00 7.36 -6.08
C ALA A 185 6.72 8.06 -5.58
N ASP A 186 5.87 7.35 -4.83
CA ASP A 186 4.63 7.89 -4.27
C ASP A 186 4.89 9.02 -3.27
N VAL A 187 5.93 8.86 -2.43
CA VAL A 187 6.40 9.90 -1.51
C VAL A 187 6.91 11.12 -2.28
N ALA A 188 7.67 10.93 -3.36
CA ALA A 188 8.16 12.02 -4.19
C ALA A 188 7.01 12.78 -4.89
N ASN A 189 6.00 12.06 -5.38
CA ASN A 189 4.79 12.66 -5.95
C ASN A 189 4.00 13.45 -4.89
N THR A 190 3.84 12.90 -3.69
CA THR A 190 3.17 13.58 -2.56
C THR A 190 3.92 14.86 -2.19
N LYS A 191 5.27 14.82 -2.21
CA LYS A 191 6.11 16.00 -2.00
C LYS A 191 5.88 17.06 -3.07
N ALA A 192 5.90 16.67 -4.34
CA ALA A 192 5.72 17.57 -5.47
C ALA A 192 4.35 18.26 -5.42
N ASN A 193 3.29 17.51 -5.10
CA ASN A 193 1.95 18.04 -4.92
C ASN A 193 1.87 19.04 -3.76
N ALA A 194 2.46 18.70 -2.61
CA ALA A 194 2.51 19.62 -1.48
C ALA A 194 3.31 20.90 -1.80
N GLN A 195 4.42 20.78 -2.53
CA GLN A 195 5.20 21.94 -2.99
C GLN A 195 4.39 22.83 -3.92
N LEU A 196 3.67 22.25 -4.89
CA LEU A 196 2.83 23.00 -5.83
C LEU A 196 1.76 23.81 -5.08
N ILE A 197 1.01 23.16 -4.20
CA ILE A 197 -0.04 23.81 -3.40
C ILE A 197 0.57 24.92 -2.54
N CYS A 198 1.67 24.65 -1.84
CA CYS A 198 2.31 25.59 -0.92
C CYS A 198 3.08 26.75 -1.57
N THR A 199 3.28 26.74 -2.89
CA THR A 199 4.01 27.80 -3.61
C THR A 199 3.12 28.62 -4.53
N LYS A 200 2.18 27.99 -5.22
CA LYS A 200 1.34 28.67 -6.21
C LYS A 200 -0.07 29.00 -5.70
N GLY A 201 -0.56 28.28 -4.68
CA GLY A 201 -1.98 28.31 -4.33
C GLY A 201 -2.86 27.80 -5.49
N PHE A 202 -4.17 27.71 -5.28
CA PHE A 202 -5.13 27.63 -6.38
C PHE A 202 -5.43 29.03 -6.91
#